data_AF-J9FN72-F1
#
_entry.id   AF-J9FN72-F1
#
_cell.length_a   1.000
_cell.length_b   1.000
_cell.length_c   1.000
_cell.angle_alpha   90.00
_cell.angle_beta   90.00
_cell.angle_gamma   90.00
#
_symmetry.space_group_name_H-M   'P 1'
#
loop_
_entity.id
_entity.type
_entity.pdbx_description
1 polymer ?
#
loop_
_entity_poly.entity_id
_entity_poly.type
_entity_poly.pdbx_seq_one_letter_code
_entity_poly.pdbx_strand_id
1 'polypeptide(L)'
;EVQAGMSAADLVVNFFTKPDFVELWSRKAILPLIVAAVIFGFGVQMAGGRETATAKLLADITNCIMKTVKIITYYAPVGFFGFFACLVATYGPELIGDYGRTILIYYVVAFLYMFISSPIYAYIGGGKGAAKLMFKHLFKPAAVSFGTCSSVASIPTNIEAAQDSGVSKEVSEIVMPLGATMNMDGSGMSAILKVAFLFALFGLDFTGGRAVLAILVAVFSSIAMSGIPGGGGTGELVL
;
A
#
# COMPACT_ATOMS: atom_id res chain seq x y z
N GLU A 1 15.07 17.53 19.18
CA GLU A 1 14.58 18.89 19.48
C GLU A 1 13.37 19.17 18.60
N VAL A 2 12.23 19.45 19.21
CA VAL A 2 11.02 19.87 18.50
C VAL A 2 11.21 21.35 18.20
N GLN A 3 11.46 21.70 16.93
CA GLN A 3 11.71 23.08 16.54
C GLN A 3 10.42 23.88 16.67
N ALA A 4 10.38 24.75 17.68
CA ALA A 4 9.32 25.72 17.89
C ALA A 4 9.27 26.69 16.70
N GLY A 5 8.08 26.88 16.12
CA GLY A 5 7.81 27.99 15.19
C GLY A 5 7.53 27.65 13.73
N MET A 6 7.22 26.40 13.34
CA MET A 6 6.75 26.15 11.97
C MET A 6 5.33 26.69 11.78
N SER A 7 5.15 27.67 10.89
CA SER A 7 3.84 28.10 10.43
C SER A 7 3.10 26.92 9.78
N ALA A 8 1.76 26.91 9.80
CA ALA A 8 0.98 25.93 9.03
C ALA A 8 1.40 25.93 7.54
N ALA A 9 1.80 27.10 7.02
CA ALA A 9 2.37 27.24 5.69
C ALA A 9 3.72 26.52 5.55
N ASP A 10 4.62 26.62 6.54
CA ASP A 10 5.91 25.94 6.52
C ASP A 10 5.76 24.42 6.66
N LEU A 11 4.76 23.98 7.43
CA LEU A 11 4.40 22.56 7.54
C LEU A 11 3.93 22.01 6.19
N VAL A 12 3.05 22.74 5.49
CA VAL A 12 2.59 22.37 4.15
C VAL A 12 3.73 22.41 3.14
N VAL A 13 4.57 23.45 3.15
CA VAL A 13 5.71 23.54 2.24
C VAL A 13 6.71 22.42 2.49
N ASN A 14 7.07 22.14 3.75
CA ASN A 14 7.95 21.02 4.10
C ASN A 14 7.35 19.64 3.83
N PHE A 15 6.02 19.55 3.69
CA PHE A 15 5.30 18.34 3.33
C PHE A 15 5.45 18.00 1.84
N PHE A 16 5.54 19.02 0.98
CA PHE A 16 5.66 18.85 -0.47
C PHE A 16 7.08 19.03 -1.01
N THR A 17 7.93 19.81 -0.35
CA THR A 17 9.28 20.12 -0.81
C THR A 17 10.28 20.18 0.34
N LYS A 18 11.56 20.03 0.03
CA LYS A 18 12.66 20.31 0.94
C LYS A 18 13.53 21.43 0.36
N PRO A 19 14.12 22.29 1.21
CA PRO A 19 14.97 23.39 0.75
C PRO A 19 16.16 22.88 -0.05
N ASP A 20 16.72 21.72 0.32
CA ASP A 20 17.83 21.09 -0.37
C ASP A 20 17.45 19.74 -1.00
N PHE A 21 17.91 19.50 -2.23
CA PHE A 21 17.66 18.25 -2.95
C PHE A 21 18.25 17.02 -2.24
N VAL A 22 19.37 17.18 -1.53
CA VAL A 22 20.03 16.10 -0.78
C VAL A 22 19.15 15.62 0.38
N GLU A 23 18.35 16.52 0.97
CA GLU A 23 17.46 16.16 2.08
C GLU A 23 16.32 15.22 1.66
N LEU A 24 15.99 15.15 0.37
CA LEU A 24 14.99 14.22 -0.16
C LEU A 24 15.38 12.76 0.07
N TRP A 25 16.68 12.45 0.16
CA TRP A 25 17.18 11.10 0.43
C TRP A 25 17.06 10.69 1.90
N SER A 26 16.60 11.59 2.77
CA SER A 26 16.34 11.31 4.18
C SER A 26 15.04 10.54 4.37
N ARG A 27 15.02 9.59 5.30
CA ARG A 27 13.80 8.85 5.70
C ARG A 27 12.67 9.77 6.16
N LYS A 28 12.99 10.98 6.63
CA LYS A 28 11.99 11.96 7.09
C LYS A 28 11.33 12.74 5.95
N ALA A 29 11.77 12.57 4.71
CA ALA A 29 11.31 13.31 3.53
C ALA A 29 10.74 12.39 2.43
N ILE A 30 10.18 11.22 2.83
CA ILE A 30 9.63 10.22 1.90
C ILE A 30 8.58 10.84 0.96
N LEU A 31 7.66 11.65 1.49
CA LEU A 31 6.61 12.24 0.67
C LEU A 31 7.13 13.29 -0.33
N PRO A 32 7.95 14.29 0.07
CA PRO A 32 8.65 15.15 -0.88
C PRO A 32 9.44 14.39 -1.94
N LEU A 33 10.08 13.28 -1.57
CA LEU A 33 10.82 12.42 -2.50
C LEU A 33 9.89 11.78 -3.54
N ILE A 34 8.70 11.30 -3.13
CA ILE A 34 7.69 10.75 -4.06
C ILE A 34 7.22 11.82 -5.04
N VAL A 35 6.90 13.03 -4.56
CA VAL A 35 6.46 14.14 -5.41
C VAL A 35 7.54 14.48 -6.43
N ALA A 36 8.80 14.61 -5.99
CA ALA A 36 9.93 14.83 -6.87
C ALA A 36 10.11 13.71 -7.90
N ALA A 37 9.95 12.45 -7.48
CA ALA A 37 10.06 11.28 -8.37
C ALA A 37 8.95 11.25 -9.43
N VAL A 38 7.71 11.64 -9.09
CA VAL A 38 6.60 11.73 -10.05
C VAL A 38 6.86 12.83 -11.08
N ILE A 39 7.27 14.02 -10.65
CA ILE A 39 7.63 15.13 -11.56
C ILE A 39 8.78 14.72 -12.47
N PHE A 40 9.81 14.06 -11.92
CA PHE A 40 10.91 13.52 -12.70
C PHE A 40 10.45 12.45 -13.70
N GLY A 41 9.51 11.59 -13.30
CA GLY A 41 8.87 10.60 -14.15
C GLY A 41 8.16 11.22 -15.35
N PHE A 42 7.43 12.33 -15.16
CA PHE A 42 6.85 13.10 -16.28
C PHE A 42 7.94 13.66 -17.21
N GLY A 43 9.04 14.17 -16.66
CA GLY A 43 10.20 14.63 -17.44
C GLY A 43 10.79 13.52 -18.33
N VAL A 44 10.97 12.32 -17.78
CA VAL A 44 11.41 11.13 -18.54
C VAL A 44 10.39 10.75 -19.61
N GLN A 45 9.10 10.83 -19.30
CA GLN A 45 8.03 10.53 -20.25
C GLN A 45 8.03 11.49 -21.46
N MET A 46 8.24 12.79 -21.22
CA MET A 46 8.31 13.82 -22.26
C MET A 46 9.60 13.73 -23.09
N ALA A 47 10.70 13.23 -22.51
CA ALA A 47 12.00 13.09 -23.18
C ALA A 47 12.11 11.87 -24.13
N GLY A 48 11.01 11.13 -24.35
CA GLY A 48 10.98 9.94 -25.20
C GLY A 48 10.48 8.67 -24.50
N GLY A 49 10.03 8.77 -23.25
CA GLY A 49 9.36 7.69 -22.54
C GLY A 49 10.24 6.48 -22.26
N ARG A 50 9.67 5.30 -22.42
CA ARG A 50 10.27 4.00 -22.07
C ARG A 50 11.54 3.68 -22.88
N GLU A 51 11.71 4.30 -24.04
CA GLU A 51 12.87 4.07 -24.90
C GLU A 51 14.12 4.85 -24.47
N THR A 52 13.96 5.84 -23.59
CA THR A 52 15.08 6.63 -23.07
C THR A 52 16.06 5.76 -22.27
N ALA A 53 17.35 6.09 -22.35
CA ALA A 53 18.37 5.42 -21.54
C ALA A 53 18.08 5.56 -20.03
N THR A 54 17.54 6.71 -19.61
CA THR A 54 17.14 6.96 -18.21
C THR A 54 16.04 6.00 -17.76
N ALA A 55 14.98 5.81 -18.54
CA ALA A 55 13.91 4.88 -18.18
C ALA A 55 14.41 3.43 -18.06
N LYS A 56 15.29 3.01 -18.99
CA LYS A 56 15.90 1.66 -18.97
C LYS A 56 16.79 1.46 -17.74
N LEU A 57 17.64 2.45 -17.42
CA LEU A 57 18.48 2.42 -16.22
C LEU A 57 17.65 2.32 -14.93
N LEU A 58 16.60 3.13 -14.78
CA LEU A 58 15.73 3.11 -13.61
C LEU A 58 14.99 1.78 -13.45
N ALA A 59 14.55 1.19 -14.56
CA ALA A 59 13.92 -0.12 -14.57
C ALA A 59 14.90 -1.22 -14.12
N ASP A 60 16.16 -1.17 -14.58
CA ASP A 60 17.20 -2.12 -14.18
C ASP A 60 17.58 -1.97 -12.70
N ILE A 61 17.73 -0.74 -12.21
CA ILE A 61 17.97 -0.47 -10.78
C ILE A 61 16.82 -1.04 -9.95
N THR A 62 15.57 -0.80 -10.36
CA THR A 62 14.38 -1.35 -9.68
C THR A 62 14.44 -2.87 -9.66
N ASN A 63 14.77 -3.51 -10.77
CA ASN A 63 14.93 -4.97 -10.85
C ASN A 63 16.02 -5.49 -9.91
N CYS A 64 17.17 -4.83 -9.85
CA CYS A 64 18.26 -5.18 -8.94
C CYS A 64 17.81 -5.08 -7.47
N ILE A 65 17.17 -3.97 -7.09
CA ILE A 65 16.62 -3.78 -5.74
C ILE A 65 15.62 -4.89 -5.40
N MET A 66 14.70 -5.20 -6.32
CA MET A 66 13.71 -6.28 -6.11
C MET A 66 14.35 -7.65 -5.94
N LYS A 67 15.42 -7.96 -6.68
CA LYS A 67 16.17 -9.21 -6.49
C LYS A 67 16.88 -9.25 -5.14
N THR A 68 17.47 -8.15 -4.70
CA THR A 68 18.08 -8.05 -3.37
C THR A 68 17.04 -8.26 -2.27
N VAL A 69 15.87 -7.62 -2.37
CA VAL A 69 14.76 -7.83 -1.44
C VAL A 69 14.34 -9.30 -1.40
N LYS A 70 14.22 -9.97 -2.56
CA LYS A 70 13.91 -11.42 -2.60
C LYS A 70 14.91 -12.27 -1.83
N ILE A 71 16.21 -11.98 -1.93
CA ILE A 71 17.24 -12.70 -1.16
C ILE A 71 17.01 -12.50 0.34
N ILE A 72 16.75 -11.26 0.78
CA ILE A 72 16.48 -10.96 2.19
C ILE A 72 15.20 -11.68 2.66
N THR A 73 14.13 -11.62 1.88
CA THR A 73 12.86 -12.30 2.18
C THR A 73 13.02 -13.82 2.25
N TYR A 74 13.93 -14.42 1.46
CA TYR A 74 14.22 -15.85 1.53
C TYR A 74 14.77 -16.27 2.91
N TYR A 75 15.60 -15.42 3.54
CA TYR A 75 16.11 -15.65 4.90
C TYR A 75 15.19 -15.12 6.01
N ALA A 76 14.16 -14.33 5.67
CA ALA A 76 13.24 -13.76 6.64
C ALA A 76 12.57 -14.77 7.58
N PRO A 77 12.22 -16.03 7.18
CA PRO A 77 11.65 -17.01 8.11
C PRO A 77 12.53 -17.28 9.33
N VAL A 78 13.86 -17.33 9.16
CA VAL A 78 14.80 -17.52 10.26
C VAL A 78 14.84 -16.29 11.17
N GLY A 79 14.87 -15.10 10.58
CA GLY A 79 14.83 -13.84 11.32
C GLY A 79 13.53 -13.67 12.11
N PHE A 80 12.38 -13.95 11.49
CA PHE A 80 11.08 -13.90 12.16
C PHE A 80 10.97 -14.91 13.28
N PHE A 81 11.48 -16.14 13.08
CA PHE A 81 11.50 -17.13 14.16
C PHE A 81 12.26 -16.62 15.39
N GLY A 82 13.47 -16.08 15.22
CA GLY A 82 14.24 -15.52 16.32
C GLY A 82 13.56 -14.30 16.96
N PHE A 83 12.97 -13.42 16.14
CA PHE A 83 12.24 -12.25 16.61
C PHE A 83 11.02 -12.61 17.45
N PHE A 84 10.16 -13.53 16.96
CA PHE A 84 8.99 -13.99 17.70
C PHE A 84 9.38 -14.80 18.94
N ALA A 85 10.44 -15.62 18.89
CA ALA A 85 10.94 -16.32 20.06
C ALA A 85 11.36 -15.33 21.18
N CYS A 86 12.05 -14.25 20.82
CA CYS A 86 12.44 -13.20 21.77
C CYS A 86 11.22 -12.44 22.32
N LEU A 87 10.27 -12.09 21.46
CA LEU A 87 9.01 -11.45 21.85
C LEU A 87 8.22 -12.31 22.85
N VAL A 88 8.07 -13.60 22.58
CA VAL A 88 7.38 -14.54 23.48
C VAL A 88 8.14 -14.70 24.79
N ALA A 89 9.47 -14.72 24.77
CA ALA A 89 10.29 -14.73 25.99
C ALA A 89 10.13 -13.46 26.83
N THR A 90 9.88 -12.31 26.20
CA THR A 90 9.82 -11.00 26.85
C THR A 90 8.42 -10.64 27.35
N TYR A 91 7.40 -10.85 26.51
CA TYR A 91 6.01 -10.44 26.73
C TYR A 91 5.07 -11.62 27.05
N GLY A 92 5.61 -12.85 27.07
CA GLY A 92 4.86 -14.06 27.36
C GLY A 92 4.10 -14.63 26.16
N PRO A 93 3.49 -15.82 26.33
CA PRO A 93 2.75 -16.50 25.27
C PRO A 93 1.42 -15.83 24.91
N GLU A 94 0.89 -14.99 25.81
CA GLU A 94 -0.35 -14.21 25.61
C GLU A 94 -0.26 -13.28 24.39
N LEU A 95 0.95 -12.78 24.10
CA LEU A 95 1.23 -11.97 22.92
C LEU A 95 0.85 -12.68 21.61
N ILE A 96 1.07 -13.99 21.51
CA ILE A 96 0.68 -14.77 20.32
C ILE A 96 -0.84 -14.76 20.16
N GLY A 97 -1.57 -14.86 21.27
CA GLY A 97 -3.03 -14.78 21.29
C GLY A 97 -3.54 -13.42 20.80
N ASP A 98 -2.92 -12.34 21.24
CA ASP A 98 -3.30 -10.97 20.83
C ASP A 98 -2.96 -10.67 19.36
N TYR A 99 -1.81 -11.16 18.87
CA TYR A 99 -1.49 -11.12 17.44
C TYR A 99 -2.52 -11.93 16.63
N GLY A 100 -2.87 -13.13 17.08
CA GLY A 100 -3.86 -13.99 16.43
C GLY A 100 -5.23 -13.34 16.34
N ARG A 101 -5.71 -12.73 17.44
CA ARG A 101 -6.96 -11.97 17.48
C ARG A 101 -6.92 -10.79 16.51
N THR A 102 -5.83 -10.05 16.49
CA THR A 102 -5.66 -8.90 15.60
C THR A 102 -5.69 -9.32 14.13
N ILE A 103 -4.99 -10.40 13.76
CA ILE A 103 -5.02 -10.96 12.41
C ILE A 103 -6.44 -11.43 12.03
N LEU A 104 -7.16 -12.06 12.97
CA LEU A 104 -8.53 -12.49 12.73
C LEU A 104 -9.46 -11.31 12.49
N ILE A 105 -9.36 -10.25 13.30
CA ILE A 105 -10.13 -9.01 13.11
C ILE A 105 -9.81 -8.40 11.75
N TYR A 106 -8.52 -8.33 11.35
CA TYR A 106 -8.12 -7.85 10.03
C TYR A 106 -8.84 -8.58 8.91
N TYR A 107 -8.77 -9.92 8.90
CA TYR A 107 -9.38 -10.70 7.83
C TYR A 107 -10.90 -10.57 7.83
N VAL A 108 -11.55 -10.60 8.99
CA VAL A 108 -13.01 -10.39 9.08
C VAL A 108 -13.40 -9.03 8.49
N VAL A 109 -12.73 -7.95 8.88
CA VAL A 109 -13.00 -6.61 8.37
C VAL A 109 -12.69 -6.51 6.87
N ALA A 110 -11.57 -7.07 6.41
CA ALA A 110 -11.17 -7.05 5.00
C ALA A 110 -12.17 -7.81 4.11
N PHE A 111 -12.62 -8.99 4.55
CA PHE A 111 -13.66 -9.75 3.84
C PHE A 111 -15.00 -9.03 3.87
N LEU A 112 -15.42 -8.48 5.01
CA LEU A 112 -16.64 -7.68 5.08
C LEU A 112 -16.57 -6.47 4.14
N TYR A 113 -15.46 -5.75 4.13
CA TYR A 113 -15.24 -4.64 3.21
C TYR A 113 -15.35 -5.12 1.76
N MET A 114 -14.64 -6.19 1.38
CA MET A 114 -14.69 -6.75 0.03
C MET A 114 -16.11 -7.17 -0.39
N PHE A 115 -16.87 -7.84 0.49
CA PHE A 115 -18.22 -8.32 0.17
C PHE A 115 -19.30 -7.23 0.25
N ILE A 116 -19.01 -6.08 0.87
CA ILE A 116 -19.96 -4.96 0.97
C ILE A 116 -19.61 -3.89 -0.07
N SER A 117 -18.38 -3.38 -0.07
CA SER A 117 -17.97 -2.26 -0.91
C SER A 117 -17.90 -2.66 -2.39
N SER A 118 -17.29 -3.81 -2.72
CA SER A 118 -17.10 -4.20 -4.12
C SER A 118 -18.43 -4.40 -4.88
N PRO A 119 -19.46 -5.05 -4.31
CA PRO A 119 -20.78 -5.13 -4.95
C PRO A 119 -21.49 -3.79 -5.09
N ILE A 120 -21.33 -2.90 -4.11
CA ILE A 120 -21.89 -1.54 -4.17
C ILE A 120 -21.24 -0.77 -5.33
N TYR A 121 -19.91 -0.80 -5.45
CA TYR A 121 -19.21 -0.17 -6.57
C TYR A 121 -19.62 -0.76 -7.91
N ALA A 122 -19.74 -2.09 -8.00
CA ALA A 122 -20.20 -2.76 -9.21
C ALA A 122 -21.64 -2.34 -9.57
N TYR A 123 -22.54 -2.23 -8.59
CA TYR A 123 -23.93 -1.81 -8.82
C TYR A 123 -24.03 -0.35 -9.28
N ILE A 124 -23.26 0.56 -8.67
CA ILE A 124 -23.25 1.98 -9.05
C ILE A 124 -22.68 2.15 -10.48
N GLY A 125 -21.61 1.43 -10.82
CA GLY A 125 -20.95 1.55 -12.13
C GLY A 125 -21.64 0.82 -13.28
N GLY A 126 -22.23 -0.36 -13.03
CA GLY A 126 -22.77 -1.24 -14.07
C GLY A 126 -24.27 -1.55 -13.96
N GLY A 127 -24.96 -1.00 -12.96
CA GLY A 127 -26.40 -1.17 -12.77
C GLY A 127 -26.84 -2.55 -12.27
N LYS A 128 -28.11 -2.89 -12.50
CA LYS A 128 -28.73 -4.13 -12.04
C LYS A 128 -28.07 -5.35 -12.71
N GLY A 129 -27.40 -6.18 -11.91
CA GLY A 129 -26.73 -7.41 -12.36
C GLY A 129 -25.21 -7.34 -12.41
N ALA A 130 -24.62 -6.14 -12.33
CA ALA A 130 -23.17 -5.96 -12.37
C ALA A 130 -22.43 -6.62 -11.19
N ALA A 131 -22.99 -6.58 -9.98
CA ALA A 131 -22.41 -7.29 -8.84
C ALA A 131 -22.34 -8.82 -9.08
N LYS A 132 -23.38 -9.42 -9.69
CA LYS A 132 -23.40 -10.85 -10.02
C LYS A 132 -22.35 -11.19 -11.09
N LEU A 133 -22.17 -10.31 -12.06
CA LEU A 133 -21.16 -10.45 -13.11
C LEU A 133 -19.75 -10.33 -12.53
N MET A 134 -19.51 -9.35 -11.65
CA MET A 134 -18.24 -9.19 -10.93
C MET A 134 -17.87 -10.49 -10.21
N PHE A 135 -18.76 -11.04 -9.36
CA PHE A 135 -18.47 -12.28 -8.63
C PHE A 135 -18.20 -13.48 -9.52
N LYS A 136 -18.77 -13.53 -10.74
CA LYS A 136 -18.51 -14.60 -11.71
C LYS A 136 -17.07 -14.60 -12.22
N HIS A 137 -16.46 -13.42 -12.41
CA HIS A 137 -15.11 -13.29 -12.95
C HIS A 137 -14.04 -12.96 -11.88
N LEU A 138 -14.44 -12.77 -10.62
CA LEU A 138 -13.56 -12.35 -9.51
C LEU A 138 -12.53 -13.40 -9.08
N PHE A 139 -12.84 -14.69 -9.22
CA PHE A 139 -12.03 -15.76 -8.62
C PHE A 139 -10.59 -15.79 -9.16
N LYS A 140 -10.41 -15.67 -10.47
CA LYS A 140 -9.09 -15.76 -11.12
C LYS A 140 -8.16 -14.60 -10.68
N PRO A 141 -8.56 -13.32 -10.76
CA PRO A 141 -7.75 -12.22 -10.23
C PRO A 141 -7.48 -12.33 -8.73
N ALA A 142 -8.48 -12.72 -7.93
CA ALA A 142 -8.33 -12.85 -6.49
C ALA A 142 -7.31 -13.94 -6.10
N ALA A 143 -7.38 -15.11 -6.76
CA ALA A 143 -6.44 -16.20 -6.52
C ALA A 143 -5.00 -15.82 -6.89
N VAL A 144 -4.81 -15.10 -8.01
CA VAL A 144 -3.50 -14.62 -8.44
C VAL A 144 -2.95 -13.56 -7.48
N SER A 145 -3.78 -12.60 -7.05
CA SER A 145 -3.38 -11.59 -6.07
C SER A 145 -3.00 -12.22 -4.73
N PHE A 146 -3.79 -13.19 -4.26
CA PHE A 146 -3.53 -13.92 -3.01
C PHE A 146 -2.25 -14.77 -3.07
N GLY A 147 -1.99 -15.46 -4.19
CA GLY A 147 -0.81 -16.30 -4.35
C GLY A 147 0.49 -15.53 -4.60
N THR A 148 0.41 -14.34 -5.21
CA THR A 148 1.59 -13.53 -5.56
C THR A 148 1.89 -12.42 -4.56
N CYS A 149 0.93 -12.09 -3.68
CA CYS A 149 1.00 -10.95 -2.75
C CYS A 149 1.36 -9.63 -3.47
N SER A 150 0.88 -9.45 -4.70
CA SER A 150 1.24 -8.34 -5.58
C SER A 150 0.05 -7.86 -6.41
N SER A 151 -0.34 -6.60 -6.21
CA SER A 151 -1.36 -5.93 -7.04
C SER A 151 -0.90 -5.81 -8.49
N VAL A 152 0.39 -5.51 -8.71
CA VAL A 152 0.97 -5.38 -10.07
C VAL A 152 0.95 -6.72 -10.82
N ALA A 153 1.21 -7.83 -10.13
CA ALA A 153 1.16 -9.15 -10.75
C ALA A 153 -0.27 -9.58 -11.15
N SER A 154 -1.28 -8.99 -10.52
CA SER A 154 -2.69 -9.29 -10.81
C SER A 154 -3.31 -8.45 -11.95
N ILE A 155 -2.59 -7.45 -12.47
CA ILE A 155 -3.09 -6.56 -13.54
C ILE A 155 -3.58 -7.34 -14.77
N PRO A 156 -2.82 -8.29 -15.35
CA PRO A 156 -3.24 -8.98 -16.57
C PRO A 156 -4.55 -9.75 -16.36
N THR A 157 -4.67 -10.45 -15.23
CA THR A 157 -5.86 -11.21 -14.88
C THR A 157 -7.07 -10.32 -14.59
N ASN A 158 -6.85 -9.14 -14.02
CA ASN A 158 -7.90 -8.14 -13.80
C ASN A 158 -8.40 -7.52 -15.11
N ILE A 159 -7.52 -7.25 -16.08
CA ILE A 159 -7.91 -6.75 -17.41
C ILE A 159 -8.77 -7.78 -18.13
N GLU A 160 -8.36 -9.06 -18.13
CA GLU A 160 -9.14 -10.16 -18.72
C GLU A 160 -10.52 -10.29 -18.06
N ALA A 161 -10.59 -10.30 -16.73
CA ALA A 161 -11.85 -10.37 -15.99
C ALA A 161 -12.78 -9.16 -16.26
N ALA A 162 -12.21 -7.96 -16.43
CA ALA A 162 -12.96 -6.77 -16.78
C ALA A 162 -13.54 -6.83 -18.20
N GLN A 163 -12.74 -7.28 -19.18
CA GLN A 163 -13.17 -7.44 -20.56
C GLN A 163 -14.24 -8.53 -20.71
N ASP A 164 -14.08 -9.66 -20.01
CA ASP A 164 -15.10 -10.71 -19.93
C ASP A 164 -16.42 -10.23 -19.30
N SER A 165 -16.33 -9.22 -18.43
CA SER A 165 -17.49 -8.55 -17.81
C SER A 165 -18.11 -7.47 -18.70
N GLY A 166 -17.63 -7.30 -19.94
CA GLY A 166 -18.15 -6.35 -20.92
C GLY A 166 -17.59 -4.92 -20.81
N VAL A 167 -16.54 -4.71 -20.02
CA VAL A 167 -15.84 -3.41 -19.96
C VAL A 167 -15.00 -3.23 -21.23
N SER A 168 -15.03 -2.03 -21.82
CA SER A 168 -14.25 -1.76 -23.03
C SER A 168 -12.75 -1.91 -22.77
N LYS A 169 -12.02 -2.38 -23.79
CA LYS A 169 -10.58 -2.59 -23.71
C LYS A 169 -9.84 -1.32 -23.27
N GLU A 170 -10.16 -0.19 -23.89
CA GLU A 170 -9.57 1.12 -23.59
C GLU A 170 -9.74 1.50 -22.10
N VAL A 171 -10.93 1.28 -21.53
CA VAL A 171 -11.18 1.59 -20.12
C VAL A 171 -10.42 0.62 -19.21
N SER A 172 -10.44 -0.68 -19.52
CA SER A 172 -9.76 -1.70 -18.72
C SER A 172 -8.24 -1.51 -18.67
N GLU A 173 -7.61 -1.14 -19.79
CA GLU A 173 -6.15 -0.96 -19.90
C GLU A 173 -5.66 0.31 -19.20
N ILE A 174 -6.53 1.29 -18.97
CA ILE A 174 -6.20 2.53 -18.25
C ILE A 174 -6.53 2.40 -16.75
N VAL A 175 -7.74 1.92 -16.42
CA VAL A 175 -8.24 1.92 -15.04
C VAL A 175 -7.57 0.83 -14.20
N MET A 176 -7.27 -0.36 -14.76
CA MET A 176 -6.69 -1.46 -13.97
C MET A 176 -5.26 -1.16 -13.50
N PRO A 177 -4.33 -0.65 -14.35
CA PRO A 177 -3.00 -0.26 -13.88
C PRO A 177 -3.03 0.91 -12.90
N LEU A 178 -3.92 1.89 -13.12
CA LEU A 178 -4.09 3.03 -12.21
C LEU A 178 -4.62 2.58 -10.84
N GLY A 179 -5.61 1.70 -10.83
CA GLY A 179 -6.19 1.14 -9.60
C GLY A 179 -5.20 0.30 -8.80
N ALA A 180 -4.29 -0.42 -9.47
CA ALA A 180 -3.27 -1.24 -8.82
C ALA A 180 -2.28 -0.44 -7.94
N THR A 181 -2.17 0.88 -8.15
CA THR A 181 -1.33 1.78 -7.35
C THR A 181 -2.13 2.75 -6.48
N MET A 182 -3.26 3.26 -6.97
CA MET A 182 -4.03 4.28 -6.25
C MET A 182 -5.01 3.72 -5.23
N ASN A 183 -5.47 2.47 -5.39
CA ASN A 183 -6.56 1.91 -4.57
C ASN A 183 -6.08 0.79 -3.64
N MET A 184 -5.17 1.12 -2.72
CA MET A 184 -4.58 0.17 -1.75
C MET A 184 -5.30 0.17 -0.38
N ASP A 185 -6.62 0.02 -0.40
CA ASP A 185 -7.46 0.03 0.81
C ASP A 185 -7.04 -1.02 1.85
N GLY A 186 -6.69 -2.22 1.38
CA GLY A 186 -6.23 -3.32 2.25
C GLY A 186 -5.00 -2.93 3.08
N SER A 187 -4.04 -2.27 2.44
CA SER A 187 -2.84 -1.79 3.13
C SER A 187 -3.17 -0.68 4.13
N GLY A 188 -4.04 0.26 3.76
CA GLY A 188 -4.51 1.33 4.66
C GLY A 188 -5.23 0.79 5.90
N MET A 189 -6.13 -0.19 5.72
CA MET A 189 -6.79 -0.90 6.83
C MET A 189 -5.78 -1.61 7.73
N SER A 190 -4.79 -2.30 7.14
CA SER A 190 -3.76 -3.00 7.91
C SER A 190 -2.88 -2.03 8.71
N ALA A 191 -2.58 -0.86 8.15
CA ALA A 191 -1.77 0.16 8.79
C ALA A 191 -2.46 0.72 10.05
N ILE A 192 -3.75 1.07 9.95
CA ILE A 192 -4.53 1.54 11.12
C ILE A 192 -4.64 0.47 12.19
N LEU A 193 -4.86 -0.78 11.79
CA LEU A 193 -4.93 -1.88 12.73
C LEU A 193 -3.60 -2.08 13.48
N LYS A 194 -2.45 -1.96 12.79
CA LYS A 194 -1.12 -2.03 13.42
C LYS A 194 -0.91 -0.89 14.43
N VAL A 195 -1.29 0.33 14.08
CA VAL A 195 -1.22 1.49 15.00
C VAL A 195 -2.11 1.26 16.21
N ALA A 196 -3.37 0.85 16.01
CA ALA A 196 -4.29 0.54 17.10
C ALA A 196 -3.79 -0.60 18.00
N PHE A 197 -3.21 -1.65 17.41
CA PHE A 197 -2.60 -2.76 18.13
C PHE A 197 -1.41 -2.30 18.98
N LEU A 198 -0.55 -1.43 18.44
CA LEU A 198 0.58 -0.88 19.18
C LEU A 198 0.12 -0.04 20.39
N PHE A 199 -0.91 0.79 20.19
CA PHE A 199 -1.51 1.57 21.27
C PHE A 199 -2.11 0.66 22.35
N ALA A 200 -2.84 -0.39 21.95
CA ALA A 200 -3.39 -1.37 22.87
C ALA A 200 -2.31 -2.11 23.67
N LEU A 201 -1.21 -2.52 23.02
CA LEU A 201 -0.08 -3.18 23.69
C LEU A 201 0.60 -2.29 24.73
N PHE A 202 0.71 -0.99 24.48
CA PHE A 202 1.32 -0.05 25.43
C PHE A 202 0.32 0.57 26.42
N GLY A 203 -0.94 0.14 26.40
CA GLY A 203 -1.99 0.70 27.25
C GLY A 203 -2.29 2.18 26.96
N LEU A 204 -2.01 2.64 25.75
CA LEU A 204 -2.27 4.00 25.29
C LEU A 204 -3.67 4.08 24.69
N ASP A 205 -4.36 5.17 24.98
CA ASP A 205 -5.69 5.40 24.42
C ASP A 205 -5.64 5.82 22.95
N PHE A 206 -6.35 5.08 22.10
CA PHE A 206 -6.52 5.33 20.67
C PHE A 206 -7.93 5.86 20.38
N THR A 207 -8.29 6.97 21.03
CA THR A 207 -9.61 7.63 20.86
C THR A 207 -9.49 9.09 20.45
N GLY A 208 -10.61 9.68 20.01
CA GLY A 208 -10.74 11.10 19.70
C GLY A 208 -9.89 11.55 18.52
N GLY A 209 -9.20 12.69 18.69
CA GLY A 209 -8.44 13.33 17.61
C GLY A 209 -7.27 12.50 17.07
N ARG A 210 -6.67 11.64 17.90
CA ARG A 210 -5.53 10.78 17.49
C ARG A 210 -5.97 9.70 16.51
N ALA A 211 -7.10 9.06 16.76
CA ALA A 211 -7.67 8.07 15.86
C ALA A 211 -8.07 8.70 14.52
N VAL A 212 -8.71 9.87 14.55
CA VAL A 212 -9.09 10.61 13.34
C VAL A 212 -7.86 11.00 12.51
N LEU A 213 -6.82 11.55 13.16
CA LEU A 213 -5.59 11.92 12.49
C LEU A 213 -4.90 10.70 11.88
N ALA A 214 -4.80 9.59 12.61
CA ALA A 214 -4.22 8.35 12.10
C ALA A 214 -4.98 7.84 10.86
N ILE A 215 -6.31 7.83 10.90
CA ILE A 215 -7.15 7.44 9.75
C ILE A 215 -6.88 8.34 8.55
N LEU A 216 -6.83 9.65 8.73
CA LEU A 216 -6.52 10.59 7.64
C LEU A 216 -5.15 10.30 7.04
N VAL A 217 -4.11 10.15 7.87
CA VAL A 217 -2.76 9.85 7.40
C VAL A 217 -2.71 8.49 6.68
N ALA A 218 -3.43 7.48 7.17
CA ALA A 218 -3.47 6.17 6.53
C ALA A 218 -4.16 6.19 5.17
N VAL A 219 -5.23 6.99 5.01
CA VAL A 219 -5.91 7.18 3.72
C VAL A 219 -5.00 7.90 2.72
N PHE A 220 -4.26 8.93 3.15
CA PHE A 220 -3.29 9.58 2.26
C PHE A 220 -2.09 8.68 1.94
N SER A 221 -1.63 7.90 2.92
CA SER A 221 -0.52 6.97 2.74
C SER A 221 -0.87 5.80 1.82
N SER A 222 -2.11 5.29 1.85
CA SER A 222 -2.52 4.17 0.99
C SER A 222 -2.40 4.50 -0.51
N ILE A 223 -2.57 5.77 -0.90
CA ILE A 223 -2.38 6.24 -2.28
C ILE A 223 -0.88 6.25 -2.67
N ALA A 224 0.01 6.40 -1.68
CA ALA A 224 1.46 6.45 -1.88
C ALA A 224 2.16 5.08 -1.79
N MET A 225 1.42 4.01 -1.49
CA MET A 225 1.96 2.66 -1.36
C MET A 225 2.25 2.01 -2.72
N SER A 226 3.17 1.05 -2.74
CA SER A 226 3.54 0.34 -3.97
C SER A 226 2.89 -1.04 -4.05
N GLY A 227 2.28 -1.38 -5.20
CA GLY A 227 1.57 -2.64 -5.44
C GLY A 227 2.43 -3.90 -5.59
N ILE A 228 3.71 -3.86 -5.22
CA ILE A 228 4.65 -4.99 -5.23
C ILE A 228 4.70 -5.68 -3.86
N PRO A 229 5.19 -6.93 -3.76
CA PRO A 229 5.37 -7.60 -2.48
C PRO A 229 6.23 -6.76 -1.53
N GLY A 230 5.69 -6.46 -0.35
CA GLY A 230 6.35 -5.62 0.65
C GLY A 230 6.20 -4.11 0.45
N GLY A 231 5.60 -3.64 -0.64
CA GLY A 231 5.44 -2.21 -0.94
C GLY A 231 4.49 -1.45 0.00
N GLY A 232 3.59 -2.15 0.69
CA GLY A 232 2.79 -1.58 1.79
C GLY A 232 3.67 -1.11 2.96
N GLY A 233 4.77 -1.82 3.23
CA GLY A 233 5.69 -1.46 4.31
C GLY A 233 6.39 -0.12 4.09
N THR A 234 6.54 0.35 2.85
CA THR A 234 7.15 1.65 2.55
C THR A 234 6.21 2.82 2.84
N GLY A 235 4.91 2.70 2.54
CA GLY A 235 3.93 3.72 2.89
C GLY A 235 3.62 3.74 4.39
N GLU A 236 3.69 2.58 5.04
CA GLU A 236 3.51 2.46 6.50
C GLU A 236 4.60 3.18 7.31
N LEU A 237 5.79 3.44 6.75
CA LEU A 237 6.83 4.24 7.41
C LEU A 237 6.48 5.73 7.58
N VAL A 238 5.43 6.19 6.89
CA VAL A 238 4.94 7.58 6.97
C VAL A 238 3.94 7.76 8.14
N LEU A 239 3.38 6.67 8.65
CA LEU A 239 2.49 6.64 9.82
C LEU A 239 3.29 6.55 11.12
#